data_AF-A0A166HYA3-F1
#
_entry.id   AF-A0A166HYA3-F1
#
_cell.length_a   1.000
_cell.length_b   1.000
_cell.length_c   1.000
_cell.angle_alpha   90.00
_cell.angle_beta   90.00
_cell.angle_gamma   90.00
#
_symmetry.space_group_name_H-M   'P 1'
#
loop_
_entity.id
_entity.type
_entity.pdbx_description
1 polymer ?
#
loop_
_entity_poly.entity_id
_entity_poly.type
_entity_poly.pdbx_seq_one_letter_code
_entity_poly.pdbx_strand_id
1 'polypeptide(L)'
;MGIELPKAYMILFSGPAPGGKAMADAPTLGLDAFCQRFLVWQDGAGKTYLSFNDLTALADRQQVPTSIAIRVIEYRLGSVFGEALQAE
;
A
#
# COMPACT_ATOMS: atom_id res chain seq x y z
N MET A 1 -16.27 -22.75 13.75
CA MET A 1 -15.24 -22.70 14.80
C MET A 1 -14.45 -21.42 14.64
N GLY A 2 -14.10 -20.74 15.73
CA GLY A 2 -13.28 -19.53 15.69
C GLY A 2 -11.79 -19.89 15.68
N ILE A 3 -11.01 -19.20 14.85
CA ILE A 3 -9.55 -19.27 14.84
C ILE A 3 -9.04 -17.98 15.47
N GLU A 4 -8.10 -18.10 16.41
CA GLU A 4 -7.43 -16.96 16.99
C GLU A 4 -6.33 -16.47 16.04
N LEU A 5 -6.41 -15.20 15.64
CA LEU A 5 -5.46 -14.58 14.72
C LEU A 5 -4.48 -13.70 15.50
N PRO A 6 -3.20 -13.66 15.10
CA PRO A 6 -2.25 -12.67 15.64
C PRO A 6 -2.77 -11.25 15.48
N LYS A 7 -2.33 -10.34 16.36
CA LYS A 7 -2.71 -8.93 16.28
C LYS A 7 -2.23 -8.35 14.94
N ALA A 8 -3.15 -7.68 14.25
CA ALA A 8 -2.86 -6.94 13.04
C ALA A 8 -3.65 -5.62 13.03
N TYR A 9 -3.04 -4.58 12.45
CA TYR A 9 -3.63 -3.27 12.28
C TYR A 9 -3.55 -2.90 10.80
N MET A 10 -4.69 -2.57 10.21
CA MET A 10 -4.74 -1.98 8.88
C MET A 10 -4.90 -0.46 9.00
N ILE A 11 -3.92 0.26 8.48
CA ILE A 11 -3.92 1.74 8.44
C ILE A 11 -4.21 2.17 7.00
N LEU A 12 -5.25 2.99 6.86
CA LEU A 12 -5.71 3.54 5.59
C LEU A 12 -5.39 5.04 5.58
N PHE A 13 -4.59 5.50 4.63
CA PHE A 13 -4.18 6.90 4.54
C PHE A 13 -3.98 7.33 3.08
N SER A 14 -4.03 8.63 2.79
CA SER A 14 -3.79 9.12 1.43
C SER A 14 -3.51 10.61 1.38
N GLY A 15 -2.94 11.07 0.26
CA GLY A 15 -2.97 12.47 -0.15
C GLY A 15 -4.12 12.69 -1.15
N PRO A 16 -5.10 13.57 -0.87
CA PRO A 16 -6.27 13.74 -1.74
C PRO A 16 -5.91 14.08 -3.20
N ALA A 17 -4.96 15.00 -3.41
CA ALA A 17 -4.62 15.47 -4.75
C ALA A 17 -3.87 14.42 -5.60
N PRO A 18 -2.80 13.75 -5.14
CA PRO A 18 -2.13 12.71 -5.93
C PRO A 18 -3.03 11.50 -6.22
N GLY A 19 -3.82 11.05 -5.24
CA GLY A 19 -4.73 9.92 -5.42
C GLY A 19 -5.83 10.23 -6.44
N GLY A 20 -6.44 11.42 -6.35
CA GLY A 20 -7.44 11.86 -7.33
C GLY A 20 -6.89 11.92 -8.76
N LYS A 21 -5.65 12.42 -8.93
CA LYS A 21 -4.99 12.43 -10.26
C LYS A 21 -4.70 11.02 -10.78
N ALA A 22 -4.32 10.08 -9.91
CA ALA A 22 -4.07 8.70 -10.32
C ALA A 22 -5.37 7.97 -10.75
N MET A 23 -6.49 8.28 -10.09
CA MET A 23 -7.79 7.63 -10.35
C MET A 23 -8.60 8.30 -11.48
N ALA A 24 -8.21 9.49 -11.97
CA ALA A 24 -9.01 10.28 -12.90
C ALA A 24 -9.41 9.50 -14.16
N ASP A 25 -8.46 8.79 -14.78
CA ASP A 25 -8.68 7.98 -15.98
C ASP A 25 -8.80 6.47 -15.67
N ALA A 26 -8.68 6.10 -14.38
CA ALA A 26 -8.65 4.71 -13.90
C ALA A 26 -9.33 4.59 -12.52
N PRO A 27 -10.66 4.81 -12.43
CA PRO A 27 -11.37 4.87 -11.15
C PRO A 27 -11.35 3.55 -10.38
N THR A 28 -11.17 2.41 -11.06
CA THR A 28 -11.05 1.08 -10.45
C THR A 28 -9.84 0.95 -9.53
N LEU A 29 -8.82 1.80 -9.69
CA LEU A 29 -7.69 1.90 -8.76
C LEU A 29 -8.12 2.29 -7.34
N GLY A 30 -9.30 2.91 -7.18
CA GLY A 30 -9.89 3.19 -5.87
C GLY A 30 -10.30 1.96 -5.07
N LEU A 31 -10.32 0.77 -5.68
CA LEU A 31 -10.67 -0.48 -5.00
C LEU A 31 -9.51 -1.05 -4.16
N ASP A 32 -8.27 -0.92 -4.64
CA ASP A 32 -7.11 -1.68 -4.12
C ASP A 32 -5.80 -0.87 -4.05
N ALA A 33 -5.58 0.07 -4.97
CA ALA A 33 -4.39 0.92 -5.04
C ALA A 33 -4.56 2.21 -4.21
N PHE A 34 -5.79 2.69 -4.09
CA PHE A 34 -6.12 3.86 -3.27
C PHE A 34 -7.27 3.55 -2.32
N CYS A 35 -7.35 4.15 -1.13
CA CYS A 35 -6.25 4.83 -0.42
C CYS A 35 -5.06 3.89 -0.13
N GLN A 36 -3.92 4.44 0.30
CA GLN A 36 -2.75 3.64 0.63
C GLN A 36 -3.05 2.78 1.86
N ARG A 37 -2.65 1.51 1.79
CA ARG A 37 -2.94 0.48 2.79
C ARG A 37 -1.64 0.01 3.42
N PHE A 38 -1.52 0.19 4.73
CA PHE A 38 -0.48 -0.45 5.54
C PHE A 38 -1.06 -1.53 6.40
N LEU A 39 -0.39 -2.68 6.40
CA LEU A 39 -0.66 -3.76 7.31
C LEU A 39 0.51 -3.87 8.28
N VAL A 40 0.26 -3.53 9.54
CA VAL A 40 1.17 -3.86 10.65
C VAL A 40 0.69 -5.17 11.24
N TRP A 41 1.50 -6.20 11.20
CA TRP A 41 1.09 -7.54 11.63
C TRP A 41 2.22 -8.27 12.34
N GLN A 42 1.87 -9.25 13.17
CA GLN A 42 2.82 -10.07 13.90
C GLN A 42 2.82 -11.50 13.35
N ASP A 43 4.01 -12.07 13.15
CA ASP A 43 4.13 -13.48 12.78
C ASP A 43 3.96 -14.42 13.99
N GLY A 44 4.08 -15.73 13.76
CA GLY A 44 3.98 -16.74 14.82
C GLY A 44 5.12 -16.71 15.85
N ALA A 45 6.23 -16.03 15.56
CA ALA A 45 7.38 -15.87 16.46
C ALA A 45 7.30 -14.57 17.27
N GLY A 46 6.29 -13.73 17.05
CA GLY A 46 6.15 -12.45 17.72
C GLY A 46 6.87 -11.28 17.02
N LYS A 47 7.46 -11.49 15.84
CA LYS A 47 8.11 -10.41 15.08
C LYS A 47 7.05 -9.57 14.37
N THR A 48 7.20 -8.24 14.46
CA THR A 48 6.29 -7.27 13.84
C THR A 48 6.78 -6.88 12.46
N TYR A 49 5.88 -6.88 11.49
CA TYR A 49 6.13 -6.52 10.11
C TYR A 49 5.25 -5.36 9.69
N LEU A 50 5.80 -4.48 8.85
CA LEU A 50 5.05 -3.49 8.09
C LEU A 50 5.00 -3.95 6.63
N SER A 51 3.81 -4.03 6.06
CA SER A 51 3.60 -4.36 4.65
C SER A 51 2.72 -3.30 4.00
N PHE A 52 3.03 -2.98 2.74
CA PHE A 52 2.25 -2.06 1.92
C PHE A 52 2.20 -2.57 0.49
N ASN A 53 1.22 -2.11 -0.28
CA ASN A 53 1.05 -2.54 -1.65
C ASN A 53 2.00 -1.79 -2.58
N ASP A 54 2.60 -2.51 -3.55
CA ASP A 54 3.25 -1.90 -4.71
C ASP A 54 2.16 -1.37 -5.66
N LEU A 55 2.12 -0.06 -5.85
CA LEU A 55 1.10 0.58 -6.68
C LEU A 55 1.30 0.33 -8.17
N THR A 56 2.54 0.08 -8.59
CA THR A 56 2.83 -0.22 -9.99
C THR A 56 2.34 -1.63 -10.34
N ALA A 57 2.52 -2.59 -9.41
CA ALA A 57 1.97 -3.93 -9.55
C ALA A 57 0.44 -3.95 -9.55
N LEU A 58 -0.21 -3.10 -8.74
CA LEU A 58 -1.67 -2.99 -8.76
C LEU A 58 -2.20 -2.34 -10.04
N ALA A 59 -1.50 -1.33 -10.58
CA ALA A 59 -1.84 -0.73 -11.86
C ALA A 59 -1.73 -1.76 -12.99
N ASP A 60 -0.65 -2.53 -13.03
CA ASP A 60 -0.44 -3.61 -14.00
C ASP A 60 -1.53 -4.69 -13.89
N ARG A 61 -1.87 -5.10 -12.67
CA ARG A 61 -2.96 -6.05 -12.40
C ARG A 61 -4.30 -5.60 -12.95
N GLN A 62 -4.60 -4.30 -12.88
CA GLN A 62 -5.82 -3.72 -13.43
C GLN A 62 -5.71 -3.36 -14.92
N GLN A 63 -4.56 -3.62 -15.56
CA GLN A 63 -4.27 -3.26 -16.94
C GLN A 63 -4.40 -1.75 -17.21
N VAL A 64 -4.08 -0.92 -16.22
CA VAL A 64 -4.12 0.54 -16.35
C VAL A 64 -2.70 1.12 -16.45
N PRO A 65 -2.50 2.20 -17.24
CA PRO A 65 -1.18 2.80 -17.38
C PRO A 65 -0.63 3.30 -16.04
N THR A 66 0.64 3.03 -15.76
CA THR A 66 1.34 3.58 -14.60
C THR A 66 1.58 5.08 -14.78
N SER A 67 0.65 5.90 -14.31
CA SER A 67 0.75 7.36 -14.37
C SER A 67 1.94 7.90 -13.56
N ILE A 68 2.36 9.13 -13.86
CA ILE A 68 3.39 9.83 -13.07
C ILE A 68 2.97 9.94 -11.60
N ALA A 69 1.68 10.14 -11.33
CA ALA A 69 1.16 10.20 -9.97
C ALA A 69 1.42 8.88 -9.22
N ILE A 70 1.16 7.73 -9.85
CA ILE A 70 1.45 6.40 -9.26
C ILE A 70 2.94 6.26 -8.95
N ARG A 71 3.82 6.59 -9.91
CA ARG A 71 5.29 6.49 -9.72
C ARG A 71 5.81 7.37 -8.59
N VAL A 72 5.31 8.60 -8.48
CA VAL A 72 5.71 9.52 -7.41
C VAL A 72 5.24 9.04 -6.04
N ILE A 73 4.04 8.46 -5.95
CA ILE A 73 3.54 7.92 -4.69
C ILE A 73 4.35 6.68 -4.30
N GLU A 74 4.57 5.76 -5.23
CA GLU A 74 5.39 4.56 -5.03
C GLU A 74 6.79 4.91 -4.53
N TYR A 75 7.47 5.86 -5.20
CA TYR A 75 8.78 6.33 -4.78
C TYR A 75 8.78 6.84 -3.33
N ARG A 76 7.74 7.59 -2.93
CA ARG A 76 7.65 8.10 -1.55
C ARG A 76 7.36 7.01 -0.52
N LEU A 77 6.56 6.01 -0.87
CA LEU A 77 6.34 4.86 0.00
C LEU A 77 7.64 4.09 0.21
N GLY A 78 8.35 3.79 -0.88
CA GLY A 78 9.66 3.15 -0.82
C GLY A 78 10.69 3.98 -0.05
N SER A 79 10.73 5.30 -0.22
CA SER A 79 11.71 6.14 0.47
C SER A 79 11.43 6.28 1.97
N VAL A 80 10.16 6.41 2.37
CA VAL A 80 9.79 6.63 3.79
C VAL A 80 9.81 5.32 4.57
N PHE A 81 9.30 4.22 3.98
CA PHE A 81 9.14 2.95 4.68
C PHE A 81 10.22 1.93 4.33
N GLY A 82 11.02 2.16 3.29
CA GLY A 82 12.19 1.36 2.99
C GLY A 82 13.24 1.43 4.11
N GLU A 83 13.42 2.58 4.74
CA GLU A 83 14.29 2.72 5.92
C GLU A 83 13.79 1.90 7.11
N ALA A 84 12.47 1.88 7.34
CA ALA A 84 11.85 1.08 8.38
C ALA A 84 11.95 -0.45 8.12
N LEU A 85 12.09 -0.85 6.86
CA LEU A 85 12.31 -2.24 6.45
C LEU A 85 13.78 -2.67 6.51
N GLN A 86 14.73 -1.72 6.54
CA GLN A 86 16.18 -1.98 6.64
C GLN A 86 16.72 -1.89 8.07
N ALA A 87 15.93 -1.44 9.03
CA ALA A 87 16.27 -1.46 10.46
C ALA A 87 16.10 -2.88 11.03
N GLU A 88 16.98 -3.80 10.60
CA GLU A 88 17.23 -5.11 11.24
C GLU A 88 18.72 -5.25 11.59
#